data_AF-A0A4R7K9H1-F1
#
_entry.id   AF-A0A4R7K9H1-F1
#
_cell.length_a   1.000
_cell.length_b   1.000
_cell.length_c   1.000
_cell.angle_alpha   90.00
_cell.angle_beta   90.00
_cell.angle_gamma   90.00
#
_symmetry.space_group_name_H-M   'P 1'
#
loop_
_entity.id
_entity.type
_entity.pdbx_description
1 polymer ?
#
loop_
_entity_poly.entity_id
_entity_poly.type
_entity_poly.pdbx_seq_one_letter_code
_entity_poly.pdbx_strand_id
1 'polypeptide(L)'
;MNTERTNNNLVNEEFSRLSKYERAKAKVASIKSFYNHALVFLLINGILYFLRHKFVFILVNKNALGNPDFLDWINWNVFGTTIVWGFALAIHALIVFGNITGYMKRWEERQIQKYINSNQD
;
A
#
# COMPACT_ATOMS: atom_id res chain seq x y z
N MET A 1 -27.09 -34.30 -25.88
CA MET A 1 -26.89 -34.45 -24.42
C MET A 1 -25.41 -34.33 -24.00
N ASN A 2 -24.43 -34.90 -24.71
CA ASN A 2 -23.01 -34.78 -24.34
C ASN A 2 -22.40 -33.40 -24.71
N THR A 3 -22.84 -32.82 -25.82
CA THR A 3 -22.36 -31.52 -26.34
C THR A 3 -22.68 -30.32 -25.43
N GLU A 4 -23.83 -30.33 -24.77
CA GLU A 4 -24.18 -29.26 -23.80
C GLU A 4 -23.33 -29.34 -22.53
N ARG A 5 -23.06 -30.54 -22.01
CA ARG A 5 -22.15 -30.70 -20.87
C ARG A 5 -20.74 -30.21 -21.19
N THR A 6 -20.20 -30.53 -22.36
CA THR A 6 -18.88 -30.06 -22.77
C THR A 6 -18.84 -28.54 -22.91
N ASN A 7 -19.88 -27.93 -23.48
CA ASN A 7 -19.96 -26.47 -23.60
C ASN A 7 -19.99 -25.79 -22.23
N ASN A 8 -20.79 -26.30 -21.29
CA ASN A 8 -20.88 -25.75 -19.93
C ASN A 8 -19.54 -25.85 -19.18
N ASN A 9 -18.81 -26.95 -19.35
CA ASN A 9 -17.49 -27.13 -18.73
C ASN A 9 -16.45 -26.18 -19.32
N LEU A 10 -16.45 -25.98 -20.64
CA LEU A 10 -15.54 -25.05 -21.32
C LEU A 10 -15.80 -23.61 -20.88
N VAL A 11 -17.07 -23.20 -20.82
CA VAL A 11 -17.47 -21.87 -20.35
C VAL A 11 -17.04 -21.67 -18.89
N ASN A 12 -17.26 -22.66 -18.02
CA ASN A 12 -16.84 -22.58 -16.61
C ASN A 12 -15.31 -22.51 -16.46
N GLU A 13 -14.55 -23.26 -17.25
CA GLU A 13 -13.08 -23.17 -17.26
C GLU A 13 -12.60 -21.80 -17.74
N GLU A 14 -13.19 -21.26 -18.80
CA GLU A 14 -12.86 -19.94 -19.33
C GLU A 14 -13.15 -18.86 -18.28
N PHE A 15 -14.34 -18.90 -17.66
CA PHE A 15 -14.70 -17.98 -16.56
C PHE A 15 -13.74 -18.09 -15.38
N SER A 16 -13.35 -19.31 -15.00
CA SER A 16 -12.37 -19.54 -13.93
C SER A 16 -10.99 -18.97 -14.27
N ARG A 17 -10.54 -19.13 -15.52
CA ARG A 17 -9.26 -18.59 -16.01
C ARG A 17 -9.29 -17.05 -16.04
N LEU A 18 -10.37 -16.45 -16.53
CA LEU A 18 -10.57 -15.00 -16.52
C LEU A 18 -10.57 -14.43 -15.09
N SER A 19 -11.32 -15.06 -14.18
CA SER A 19 -11.34 -14.73 -12.74
C SER A 19 -9.96 -14.79 -12.09
N LYS A 20 -9.16 -15.83 -12.40
CA LYS A 20 -7.78 -15.95 -11.89
C LYS A 20 -6.87 -14.85 -12.46
N TYR A 21 -6.99 -14.56 -13.74
CA TYR A 21 -6.23 -13.51 -14.42
C TYR A 21 -6.54 -12.12 -13.85
N GLU A 22 -7.81 -11.80 -13.64
CA GLU A 22 -8.21 -10.51 -13.05
C GLU A 22 -7.67 -10.33 -11.64
N ARG A 23 -7.72 -11.38 -10.80
CA ARG A 23 -7.14 -11.36 -9.45
C ARG A 23 -5.62 -11.12 -9.50
N ALA A 24 -4.92 -11.78 -10.41
CA ALA A 24 -3.48 -11.58 -10.59
C ALA A 24 -3.17 -10.15 -11.08
N LYS A 25 -3.92 -9.64 -12.06
CA LYS A 25 -3.80 -8.28 -12.59
C LYS A 25 -4.02 -7.23 -11.50
N ALA A 26 -5.07 -7.38 -10.70
CA ALA A 26 -5.37 -6.49 -9.57
C ALA A 26 -4.24 -6.49 -8.54
N LYS A 27 -3.66 -7.66 -8.25
CA LYS A 27 -2.52 -7.78 -7.32
C LYS A 27 -1.25 -7.12 -7.86
N VAL A 28 -0.95 -7.27 -9.14
CA VAL A 28 0.18 -6.56 -9.77
C VAL A 28 -0.04 -5.05 -9.75
N ALA A 29 -1.26 -4.59 -10.02
CA ALA A 29 -1.58 -3.17 -9.97
C ALA A 29 -1.43 -2.57 -8.56
N SER A 30 -1.87 -3.28 -7.52
CA SER A 30 -1.70 -2.81 -6.13
C SER A 30 -0.23 -2.76 -5.70
N ILE A 31 0.56 -3.78 -6.07
CA ILE A 31 2.02 -3.80 -5.83
C ILE A 31 2.70 -2.63 -6.56
N LYS A 32 2.35 -2.38 -7.82
CA LYS A 32 2.90 -1.25 -8.59
C LYS A 32 2.57 0.10 -7.93
N SER A 33 1.33 0.28 -7.46
CA SER A 33 0.92 1.48 -6.74
C SER A 33 1.72 1.66 -5.43
N PHE A 34 1.92 0.57 -4.67
CA PHE A 34 2.74 0.59 -3.47
C PHE A 34 4.19 1.04 -3.75
N TYR A 35 4.82 0.50 -4.79
CA TYR A 35 6.19 0.88 -5.16
C TYR A 35 6.30 2.36 -5.50
N ASN A 36 5.30 2.96 -6.14
CA ASN A 36 5.30 4.39 -6.41
C ASN A 36 5.30 5.22 -5.12
N HIS A 37 4.47 4.84 -4.13
CA HIS A 37 4.44 5.50 -2.83
C HIS A 37 5.76 5.32 -2.05
N ALA A 38 6.30 4.11 -2.06
CA ALA A 38 7.58 3.81 -1.42
C ALA A 38 8.75 4.58 -2.08
N LEU A 39 8.75 4.70 -3.41
CA LEU A 39 9.75 5.46 -4.16
C LEU A 39 9.69 6.94 -3.81
N VAL A 40 8.50 7.55 -3.84
CA VAL A 40 8.32 8.97 -3.47
C VAL A 40 8.74 9.21 -2.02
N PHE A 41 8.36 8.32 -1.10
CA PHE A 41 8.82 8.39 0.29
C PHE A 41 10.35 8.34 0.37
N LEU A 42 11.00 7.38 -0.28
CA LEU A 42 12.46 7.26 -0.25
C LEU A 42 13.17 8.49 -0.84
N LEU A 43 12.67 9.00 -1.97
CA LEU A 43 13.22 10.18 -2.64
C LEU A 43 13.08 11.43 -1.77
N ILE A 44 11.88 11.71 -1.25
CA ILE A 44 11.64 12.89 -0.40
C ILE A 44 12.49 12.80 0.86
N ASN A 45 12.49 11.66 1.56
CA ASN A 45 13.29 11.49 2.77
C ASN A 45 14.80 11.58 2.49
N GLY A 46 15.27 11.00 1.38
CA GLY A 46 16.67 11.10 0.95
C GLY A 46 17.08 12.55 0.67
N ILE A 47 16.24 13.30 -0.05
CA ILE A 47 16.44 14.73 -0.29
C ILE A 47 16.43 15.51 1.02
N LEU A 48 15.47 15.26 1.91
CA LEU A 48 15.36 15.93 3.21
C LEU A 48 16.61 15.70 4.07
N TYR A 49 17.09 14.46 4.13
CA TYR A 49 18.28 14.09 4.89
C TYR A 49 19.54 14.70 4.26
N PHE A 50 19.65 14.68 2.93
CA PHE A 50 20.76 15.31 2.21
C PHE A 50 20.79 16.82 2.37
N LEU A 51 19.64 17.49 2.21
CA LEU A 51 19.48 18.92 2.45
C LEU A 51 19.85 19.23 3.89
N ARG A 52 19.34 18.49 4.89
CA ARG A 52 19.72 18.66 6.31
C ARG A 52 21.24 18.60 6.49
N HIS A 53 21.90 17.56 5.97
CA HIS A 53 23.35 17.45 6.10
C HIS A 53 24.09 18.63 5.49
N LYS A 54 23.66 19.10 4.31
CA LYS A 54 24.25 20.29 3.69
C LYS A 54 23.91 21.60 4.41
N PHE A 55 22.68 21.76 4.89
CA PHE A 55 22.22 22.95 5.61
C PHE A 55 22.93 23.07 6.95
N VAL A 56 23.00 21.99 7.72
CA VAL A 56 23.75 21.94 8.98
C VAL A 56 25.24 22.18 8.71
N PHE A 57 25.84 21.54 7.71
CA PHE A 57 27.24 21.79 7.35
C PHE A 57 27.51 23.25 6.96
N ILE A 58 26.61 23.88 6.20
CA ILE A 58 26.75 25.27 5.76
C ILE A 58 26.52 26.27 6.92
N LEU A 59 25.54 26.00 7.78
CA LEU A 59 25.17 26.88 8.91
C LEU A 59 26.15 26.76 10.09
N VAL A 60 26.64 25.55 10.39
CA VAL A 60 27.64 25.31 11.44
C VAL A 60 29.00 25.89 11.03
N ASN A 61 29.32 25.91 9.73
CA ASN A 61 30.57 26.48 9.22
C ASN A 61 30.50 28.01 9.02
N LYS A 62 29.31 28.62 9.14
CA LYS A 62 29.08 30.07 9.02
C LYS A 62 28.35 30.58 10.27
N ASN A 63 29.10 30.88 11.32
CA ASN A 63 28.69 31.43 12.63
C ASN A 63 27.62 32.57 12.64
N ALA A 64 26.35 32.41 12.21
CA ALA A 64 25.47 33.60 12.22
C ALA A 64 23.92 33.51 12.32
N LEU A 65 23.15 32.56 11.77
CA LEU A 65 21.73 32.94 11.45
C LEU A 65 20.58 31.97 11.77
N GLY A 66 20.76 30.90 12.52
CA GLY A 66 19.62 30.04 12.89
C GLY A 66 19.17 30.32 14.32
N ASN A 67 17.98 30.91 14.53
CA ASN A 67 17.32 30.81 15.84
C ASN A 67 17.27 29.31 16.21
N PRO A 68 17.81 28.88 17.37
CA PRO A 68 17.76 27.48 17.79
C PRO A 68 16.35 26.89 17.72
N ASP A 69 15.32 27.67 18.04
CA ASP A 69 13.91 27.26 17.95
C ASP A 69 13.49 26.90 16.53
N PHE A 70 14.03 27.60 15.52
CA PHE A 70 13.72 27.33 14.11
C PHE A 70 14.39 26.05 13.62
N LEU A 71 15.63 25.79 14.06
CA LEU A 71 16.33 24.54 13.74
C LEU A 71 15.65 23.34 14.41
N ASP A 72 15.22 23.49 15.66
CA ASP A 72 14.48 22.45 16.39
C ASP A 72 13.10 22.20 15.77
N TRP A 73 12.39 23.24 15.33
CA TRP A 73 11.14 23.08 14.59
C TRP A 73 11.33 22.31 13.29
N ILE A 74 12.36 22.63 12.49
CA ILE A 74 12.67 21.87 11.26
C ILE A 74 13.00 20.41 11.59
N ASN A 75 13.85 20.17 12.59
CA ASN A 75 14.23 18.81 12.99
C ASN A 75 12.99 18.01 13.40
N TRP A 76 12.12 18.56 14.25
CA TRP A 76 10.89 17.90 14.69
C TRP A 76 9.96 17.57 13.54
N ASN A 77 9.77 18.49 12.59
CA ASN A 77 8.92 18.26 11.42
C ASN A 77 9.50 17.19 10.50
N VAL A 78 10.82 17.20 10.27
CA VAL A 78 11.51 16.20 9.45
C VAL A 78 11.37 14.81 10.08
N PHE A 79 11.78 14.65 11.35
CA PHE A 79 11.70 13.35 12.03
C PHE A 79 10.27 12.88 12.24
N GLY A 80 9.38 13.76 12.70
CA GLY A 80 7.97 13.45 12.92
C GLY A 80 7.27 13.00 11.63
N THR A 81 7.50 13.74 10.53
CA THR A 81 6.92 13.39 9.23
C THR A 81 7.46 12.06 8.73
N THR A 82 8.78 11.83 8.80
CA THR A 82 9.39 10.54 8.40
C THR A 82 8.83 9.36 9.20
N ILE A 83 8.65 9.51 10.51
CA ILE A 83 8.13 8.44 11.38
C ILE A 83 6.67 8.14 11.06
N VAL A 84 5.81 9.16 10.98
CA VAL A 84 4.37 8.98 10.69
C VAL A 84 4.17 8.37 9.30
N TRP A 85 4.85 8.90 8.29
CA TRP A 85 4.77 8.35 6.93
C TRP A 85 5.43 6.98 6.81
N GLY A 86 6.50 6.72 7.56
CA GLY A 86 7.10 5.40 7.65
C GLY A 86 6.13 4.36 8.22
N PHE A 87 5.37 4.73 9.26
CA PHE A 87 4.30 3.89 9.81
C PHE A 87 3.17 3.66 8.80
N ALA A 88 2.72 4.71 8.13
CA ALA A 88 1.69 4.60 7.09
C ALA A 88 2.14 3.68 5.94
N LEU A 89 3.40 3.79 5.50
CA LEU A 89 3.97 2.94 4.48
C LEU A 89 4.09 1.48 4.94
N ALA A 90 4.48 1.25 6.19
CA ALA A 90 4.55 -0.10 6.78
C ALA A 90 3.16 -0.76 6.84
N ILE A 91 2.13 -0.04 7.27
CA ILE A 91 0.74 -0.53 7.25
C ILE A 91 0.30 -0.81 5.82
N HIS A 92 0.60 0.08 4.87
CA HIS A 92 0.27 -0.13 3.46
C HIS A 92 0.96 -1.36 2.88
N ALA A 93 2.22 -1.62 3.25
CA ALA A 93 2.96 -2.82 2.86
C ALA A 93 2.28 -4.09 3.39
N LEU A 94 1.86 -4.08 4.67
CA LEU A 94 1.12 -5.20 5.27
C LEU A 94 -0.22 -5.45 4.55
N ILE A 95 -0.90 -4.41 4.07
CA ILE A 95 -2.16 -4.56 3.31
C ILE A 95 -1.92 -5.12 1.90
N VAL A 96 -0.88 -4.65 1.22
CA VAL A 96 -0.58 -5.01 -0.18
C VAL A 96 0.05 -6.41 -0.29
N PHE A 97 1.00 -6.71 0.59
CA PHE A 97 1.71 -7.99 0.61
C PHE A 97 1.07 -9.01 1.54
N GLY A 98 0.49 -8.57 2.65
CA GLY A 98 -0.29 -9.44 3.51
C GLY A 98 -1.56 -9.89 2.81
N ASN A 99 -1.95 -11.13 3.03
CA ASN A 99 -3.16 -11.70 2.45
C ASN A 99 -4.44 -11.19 3.15
N ILE A 100 -4.38 -10.01 3.77
CA ILE A 100 -5.47 -9.37 4.51
C ILE A 100 -6.68 -9.18 3.60
N THR A 101 -6.46 -8.78 2.36
CA THR A 101 -7.52 -8.70 1.34
C THR A 101 -8.19 -10.05 1.06
N GLY A 102 -7.44 -11.16 1.07
CA GLY A 102 -7.97 -12.50 0.91
C GLY A 102 -8.76 -12.99 2.13
N TYR A 103 -8.26 -12.74 3.33
CA TYR A 103 -8.96 -13.08 4.58
C TYR A 103 -10.24 -12.25 4.76
N MET A 104 -10.17 -10.95 4.46
CA MET A 104 -11.32 -10.05 4.51
C MET A 104 -12.38 -10.47 3.51
N LYS A 105 -11.98 -10.77 2.26
CA LYS A 105 -12.93 -11.26 1.24
C LYS A 105 -13.61 -12.56 1.65
N ARG A 106 -12.88 -13.51 2.24
CA ARG A 106 -13.46 -14.76 2.79
C ARG A 106 -14.37 -14.50 3.99
N TRP A 107 -14.09 -13.49 4.80
CA TRP A 107 -14.97 -13.08 5.89
C TRP A 107 -16.26 -12.45 5.34
N GLU A 108 -16.16 -11.54 4.38
CA GLU A 108 -17.32 -10.92 3.71
C GLU A 108 -18.21 -11.98 3.05
N GLU A 109 -17.60 -12.91 2.31
CA GLU A 109 -18.32 -14.01 1.63
C GLU A 109 -19.08 -14.88 2.64
N ARG A 110 -18.48 -15.19 3.81
CA ARG A 110 -19.17 -15.89 4.91
C ARG A 110 -20.34 -15.09 5.48
N GLN A 111 -20.21 -13.77 5.61
CA GLN A 111 -21.28 -12.93 6.14
C GLN A 111 -22.43 -12.80 5.15
N ILE A 112 -22.15 -12.64 3.85
CA ILE A 112 -23.17 -12.65 2.80
C ILE A 112 -23.91 -13.98 2.79
N GLN A 113 -23.19 -15.11 2.88
CA GLN A 113 -23.81 -16.44 2.97
C GLN A 113 -24.77 -16.56 4.15
N LYS A 114 -24.39 -16.02 5.33
CA LYS A 114 -25.27 -16.01 6.50
C LYS A 114 -26.55 -15.22 6.25
N TYR A 115 -26.44 -14.02 5.64
CA TYR A 115 -27.61 -13.20 5.32
C TYR A 115 -28.53 -13.83 4.28
N ILE A 116 -27.98 -14.50 3.26
CA ILE A 116 -28.79 -15.20 2.25
C ILE A 116 -29.55 -16.36 2.92
N ASN A 117 -28.85 -17.19 3.69
CA ASN A 117 -29.45 -18.33 4.38
C ASN A 117 -30.50 -17.88 5.41
N SER A 118 -30.29 -16.77 6.11
CA SER A 118 -31.24 -16.25 7.11
C SER A 118 -32.48 -15.59 6.50
N ASN A 119 -32.49 -15.27 5.20
CA ASN A 119 -33.65 -14.72 4.49
C ASN A 119 -34.38 -15.80 3.67
N GLN A 120 -33.94 -17.05 3.75
CA GLN A 120 -34.54 -18.20 3.07
C GLN A 120 -35.44 -19.05 3.98
N ASP A 121 -35.57 -18.65 5.25
CA ASP A 121 -36.53 -19.13 6.25
C ASP A 121 -37.61 -18.06 6.49
#